data_AF-A0A1U8F970-F1
#
_entry.id   AF-A0A1U8F970-F1
#
_cell.length_a   1.000
_cell.length_b   1.000
_cell.length_c   1.000
_cell.angle_alpha   90.00
_cell.angle_beta   90.00
_cell.angle_gamma   90.00
#
_symmetry.space_group_name_H-M   'P 1'
#
loop_
_entity.id
_entity.type
_entity.pdbx_description
1 polymer ?
#
loop_
_entity_poly.entity_id
_entity_poly.type
_entity_poly.pdbx_seq_one_letter_code
_entity_poly.pdbx_strand_id
1 'polypeptide(L)'
;MKRNIYDLGDGEFAAAITASAFAICSIEENAGSQYQIKTRGPVIRPAETAPMRRPTTVNRKNSAEIVTINPSASDKMQKGISRGSRNAENKADAWEKVQIAKIRKRHGELLSSLIAWENEKKMMAKQQMERRKNQLELAMKRNLQHYKNKLARIDHIAKEARTQAEEKRRYEESIVREKSNKIRSTGTGPVTCFCF
;
A
#
# COMPACT_ATOMS: atom_id res chain seq x y z
N MET A 1 18.71 -10.80 20.55
CA MET A 1 18.01 -9.62 19.98
C MET A 1 17.92 -9.78 18.47
N LYS A 2 16.73 -9.98 17.92
CA LYS A 2 16.51 -10.00 16.45
C LYS A 2 16.12 -8.58 16.05
N ARG A 3 16.97 -7.90 15.29
CA ARG A 3 16.64 -6.57 14.72
C ARG A 3 15.52 -6.76 13.69
N ASN A 4 14.45 -5.98 13.82
CA ASN A 4 13.41 -5.89 12.81
C ASN A 4 13.99 -5.15 11.59
N ILE A 5 14.07 -5.84 10.46
CA ILE A 5 14.62 -5.34 9.18
C ILE A 5 13.55 -4.51 8.41
N TYR A 6 12.41 -4.20 9.02
CA TYR A 6 11.26 -3.61 8.33
C TYR A 6 11.05 -2.12 8.59
N ASP A 7 11.95 -1.45 9.31
CA ASP A 7 11.80 -0.03 9.68
C ASP A 7 12.78 0.90 8.93
N LEU A 8 13.45 0.38 7.88
CA LEU A 8 14.46 1.10 7.11
C LEU A 8 14.04 1.43 5.67
N GLY A 9 12.83 1.02 5.24
CA GLY A 9 12.44 1.08 3.82
C GLY A 9 11.85 2.42 3.38
N ASP A 10 11.05 3.09 4.21
CA ASP A 10 10.18 4.15 3.71
C ASP A 10 10.93 5.46 3.37
N GLY A 11 12.08 5.71 4.01
CA GLY A 11 12.90 6.89 3.74
C GLY A 11 13.72 6.82 2.44
N GLU A 12 14.27 5.65 2.12
CA GLU A 12 15.10 5.45 0.93
C GLU A 12 14.26 5.37 -0.35
N PHE A 13 13.07 4.75 -0.28
CA PHE A 13 12.13 4.72 -1.40
C PHE A 13 11.56 6.11 -1.70
N ALA A 14 11.27 6.92 -0.68
CA ALA A 14 10.85 8.31 -0.87
C ALA A 14 11.95 9.14 -1.53
N ALA A 15 13.20 9.03 -1.06
CA ALA A 15 14.34 9.72 -1.66
C ALA A 15 14.59 9.31 -3.11
N ALA A 16 14.47 8.02 -3.44
CA ALA A 16 14.61 7.53 -4.81
C ALA A 16 13.50 8.03 -5.74
N ILE A 17 12.25 8.08 -5.25
CA ILE A 17 11.12 8.64 -6.01
C ILE A 17 11.32 10.14 -6.26
N THR A 18 11.72 10.91 -5.25
CA THR A 18 12.01 12.34 -5.41
C THR A 18 13.19 12.59 -6.36
N ALA A 19 14.27 11.81 -6.27
CA ALA A 19 15.43 11.93 -7.14
C ALA A 19 15.10 11.59 -8.61
N SER A 20 14.31 10.54 -8.85
CA SER A 20 13.85 10.18 -10.20
C SER A 20 12.92 11.23 -10.79
N ALA A 21 11.98 11.77 -10.00
CA ALA A 21 11.13 12.87 -10.44
C ALA A 21 11.96 14.12 -10.80
N PHE A 22 12.96 14.46 -9.97
CA PHE A 22 13.86 15.59 -10.24
C PHE A 22 14.71 15.39 -11.50
N ALA A 23 15.22 14.18 -11.73
CA ALA A 23 15.99 13.86 -12.92
C ALA A 23 15.15 13.96 -14.20
N ILE A 24 13.89 13.51 -14.16
CA ILE A 24 12.95 13.62 -15.30
C ILE A 24 12.65 15.09 -15.59
N CYS A 25 12.30 15.88 -14.56
CA CYS A 25 12.04 17.32 -14.73
C CYS A 25 13.28 18.08 -15.26
N SER A 26 14.49 17.70 -14.82
CA SER A 26 15.74 18.32 -15.30
C SER A 26 16.04 18.00 -16.76
N ILE A 27 15.66 16.80 -17.25
CA ILE A 27 15.85 16.42 -18.66
C ILE A 27 14.87 17.18 -19.56
N GLU A 28 13.64 17.42 -19.10
CA GLU A 28 12.65 18.22 -19.84
C GLU A 28 13.04 19.70 -19.93
N GLU A 29 13.62 20.26 -18.86
CA GLU A 29 14.17 21.63 -18.87
C GLU A 29 15.40 21.75 -19.79
N ASN A 30 16.21 20.69 -19.92
CA ASN A 30 17.37 20.65 -20.82
C ASN A 30 17.00 20.30 -22.29
N ALA A 31 15.87 19.64 -22.53
CA ALA A 31 15.39 19.32 -23.88
C ALA A 31 14.91 20.56 -24.67
N GLY A 32 14.63 21.67 -23.98
CA GLY A 32 14.39 22.99 -24.60
C GLY A 32 15.65 23.69 -25.11
N SER A 33 16.85 23.16 -24.83
CA SER A 33 18.14 23.82 -25.08
C SER A 33 19.11 23.00 -25.95
N GLN A 34 18.63 21.98 -26.68
CA GLN A 34 19.50 21.11 -27.51
C GLN A 34 19.74 21.62 -28.95
N TYR A 35 19.25 22.81 -29.31
CA TYR A 35 19.73 23.50 -30.51
C TYR A 35 20.45 24.76 -30.03
N GLN A 36 21.77 24.82 -30.26
CA GLN A 36 22.73 25.81 -29.74
C GLN A 36 23.29 25.45 -28.35
N ILE A 37 24.44 24.78 -28.31
CA ILE A 37 25.63 25.14 -27.51
C ILE A 37 26.76 24.19 -27.96
N LYS A 38 27.45 24.60 -29.04
CA LYS A 38 28.90 24.44 -29.10
C LYS A 38 29.48 25.73 -28.52
N THR A 39 30.48 25.58 -27.66
CA THR A 39 31.40 26.60 -27.11
C THR A 39 31.10 27.19 -25.72
N ARG A 40 32.13 27.01 -24.86
CA ARG A 40 32.58 27.78 -23.66
C ARG A 40 32.17 27.28 -22.25
N GLY A 41 33.20 27.24 -21.39
CA GLY A 41 33.22 26.72 -20.02
C GLY A 41 32.67 27.68 -18.93
N PRO A 42 32.94 27.40 -17.64
CA PRO A 42 31.94 27.51 -16.58
C PRO A 42 32.05 28.81 -15.75
N VAL A 43 30.92 29.49 -15.48
CA VAL A 43 30.80 30.49 -14.39
C VAL A 43 29.35 30.62 -13.86
N ILE A 44 29.18 30.29 -12.57
CA ILE A 44 28.40 30.87 -11.45
C ILE A 44 27.06 31.64 -11.68
N ARG A 45 26.03 31.27 -10.86
CA ARG A 45 24.67 31.86 -10.56
C ARG A 45 24.69 33.33 -10.03
N PRO A 46 23.57 34.09 -9.75
CA PRO A 46 22.12 33.75 -9.59
C PRO A 46 21.02 34.77 -10.11
N ALA A 47 19.73 34.39 -9.95
CA ALA A 47 18.52 35.20 -9.59
C ALA A 47 17.56 35.86 -10.63
N GLU A 48 16.29 35.38 -10.59
CA GLU A 48 14.97 36.07 -10.47
C GLU A 48 14.16 36.72 -11.65
N THR A 49 12.83 36.48 -11.59
CA THR A 49 11.64 37.18 -12.15
C THR A 49 10.96 36.74 -13.48
N ALA A 50 9.61 36.87 -13.50
CA ALA A 50 8.58 36.18 -14.32
C ALA A 50 8.03 36.98 -15.55
N PRO A 51 6.80 36.76 -16.10
CA PRO A 51 6.39 35.74 -17.09
C PRO A 51 5.67 36.26 -18.39
N MET A 52 5.35 35.30 -19.28
CA MET A 52 4.32 35.25 -20.36
C MET A 52 4.49 36.06 -21.67
N ARG A 53 4.37 35.33 -22.81
CA ARG A 53 3.42 35.66 -23.92
C ARG A 53 3.27 34.53 -24.95
N ARG A 54 2.01 34.26 -25.30
CA ARG A 54 1.47 33.36 -26.34
C ARG A 54 1.45 34.10 -27.71
N PRO A 55 1.47 33.39 -28.85
CA PRO A 55 0.72 33.88 -30.02
C PRO A 55 -0.22 32.86 -30.68
N THR A 56 -1.18 33.45 -31.38
CA THR A 56 -2.40 32.97 -32.00
C THR A 56 -2.24 32.59 -33.48
N THR A 57 -3.04 31.59 -33.89
CA THR A 57 -3.72 31.34 -35.18
C THR A 57 -3.42 32.23 -36.39
N VAL A 58 -3.13 31.62 -37.55
CA VAL A 58 -3.59 32.11 -38.87
C VAL A 58 -3.96 30.92 -39.77
N ASN A 59 -5.22 30.92 -40.21
CA ASN A 59 -5.84 30.03 -41.19
C ASN A 59 -5.89 30.78 -42.53
N ARG A 60 -5.48 30.15 -43.64
CA ARG A 60 -5.60 30.74 -45.00
C ARG A 60 -6.20 29.73 -45.96
N LYS A 61 -7.48 29.93 -46.27
CA LYS A 61 -8.19 29.35 -47.41
C LYS A 61 -7.82 30.12 -48.68
N ASN A 62 -7.52 29.41 -49.76
CA ASN A 62 -7.67 29.92 -51.13
C ASN A 62 -8.50 28.90 -51.93
N SER A 63 -9.48 29.42 -52.64
CA SER A 63 -10.46 28.77 -53.52
C SER A 63 -10.16 29.06 -55.00
N ALA A 64 -10.94 28.43 -55.89
CA ALA A 64 -11.01 28.54 -57.37
C ALA A 64 -10.12 27.53 -58.12
N GLU A 65 -10.55 26.85 -59.20
CA GLU A 65 -11.79 26.87 -59.98
C GLU A 65 -11.84 25.59 -60.84
N ILE A 66 -13.04 25.21 -61.26
CA ILE A 66 -13.34 24.05 -62.08
C ILE A 66 -13.18 24.43 -63.56
N VAL A 67 -12.44 23.64 -64.34
CA VAL A 67 -12.59 23.60 -65.80
C VAL A 67 -12.73 22.15 -66.25
N THR A 68 -13.91 21.85 -66.79
CA THR A 68 -14.31 20.60 -67.42
C THR A 68 -13.84 20.57 -68.87
N ILE A 69 -13.09 19.55 -69.28
CA ILE A 69 -13.01 19.09 -70.68
C ILE A 69 -12.92 17.56 -70.70
N ASN A 70 -13.95 16.91 -71.24
CA ASN A 70 -13.98 15.56 -71.80
C ASN A 70 -14.78 15.68 -73.11
N PRO A 71 -14.72 14.77 -74.11
CA PRO A 71 -14.19 13.40 -74.07
C PRO A 71 -13.33 13.04 -75.31
N SER A 72 -12.59 11.93 -75.26
CA SER A 72 -12.30 11.17 -76.50
C SER A 72 -12.01 9.71 -76.22
N ALA A 73 -12.56 8.89 -77.10
CA ALA A 73 -12.61 7.45 -77.07
C ALA A 73 -11.21 6.80 -77.21
N SER A 74 -10.95 5.82 -76.34
CA SER A 74 -10.23 4.61 -76.73
C SER A 74 -10.75 3.46 -75.88
N ASP A 75 -11.83 2.87 -76.39
CA ASP A 75 -12.31 1.59 -75.92
C ASP A 75 -11.35 0.51 -76.43
N LYS A 76 -11.09 -0.50 -75.59
CA LYS A 76 -10.33 -1.75 -75.86
C LYS A 76 -8.80 -1.70 -75.73
N MET A 77 -8.26 -1.57 -74.52
CA MET A 77 -7.15 -2.46 -74.06
C MET A 77 -6.92 -2.46 -72.54
N GLN A 78 -7.94 -2.69 -71.72
CA GLN A 78 -7.78 -2.67 -70.25
C GLN A 78 -8.47 -3.83 -69.52
N LYS A 79 -8.50 -5.03 -70.11
CA LYS A 79 -9.11 -6.21 -69.44
C LYS A 79 -8.10 -7.20 -68.84
N GLY A 80 -6.80 -7.04 -69.11
CA GLY A 80 -5.73 -7.92 -68.58
C GLY A 80 -5.04 -7.41 -67.30
N ILE A 81 -4.68 -6.13 -67.24
CA ILE A 81 -3.85 -5.56 -66.15
C ILE A 81 -4.65 -5.43 -64.83
N SER A 82 -5.93 -5.09 -64.92
CA SER A 82 -6.79 -4.85 -63.74
C SER A 82 -7.09 -6.12 -62.93
N ARG A 83 -7.12 -7.31 -63.54
CA ARG A 83 -7.28 -8.59 -62.82
C ARG A 83 -5.99 -9.00 -62.11
N GLY A 84 -4.83 -8.78 -62.72
CA GLY A 84 -3.52 -9.05 -62.11
C GLY A 84 -3.26 -8.16 -60.88
N SER A 85 -3.53 -6.85 -60.99
CA SER A 85 -3.38 -5.89 -59.88
C SER A 85 -4.30 -6.20 -58.71
N ARG A 86 -5.61 -6.43 -58.97
CA ARG A 86 -6.57 -6.82 -57.91
C ARG A 86 -6.19 -8.12 -57.24
N ASN A 87 -5.69 -9.10 -58.00
CA ASN A 87 -5.27 -10.38 -57.43
C ASN A 87 -3.99 -10.24 -56.58
N ALA A 88 -3.09 -9.32 -56.93
CA ALA A 88 -1.90 -9.01 -56.14
C ALA A 88 -2.26 -8.23 -54.85
N GLU A 89 -3.13 -7.22 -54.94
CA GLU A 89 -3.71 -6.51 -53.78
C GLU A 89 -4.41 -7.49 -52.83
N ASN A 90 -5.26 -8.38 -53.33
CA ASN A 90 -5.93 -9.40 -52.52
C ASN A 90 -4.96 -10.35 -51.79
N LYS A 91 -3.80 -10.65 -52.39
CA LYS A 91 -2.75 -11.48 -51.76
C LYS A 91 -1.99 -10.70 -50.69
N ALA A 92 -1.72 -9.42 -50.92
CA ALA A 92 -1.10 -8.53 -49.94
C ALA A 92 -2.01 -8.37 -48.71
N ASP A 93 -3.31 -8.12 -48.92
CA ASP A 93 -4.30 -8.01 -47.85
C ASP A 93 -4.43 -9.31 -47.04
N ALA A 94 -4.42 -10.45 -47.72
CA ALA A 94 -4.45 -11.76 -47.04
C ALA A 94 -3.20 -11.96 -46.18
N TRP A 95 -2.02 -11.58 -46.68
CA TRP A 95 -0.77 -11.66 -45.92
C TRP A 95 -0.77 -10.69 -44.73
N GLU A 96 -1.20 -9.45 -44.93
CA GLU A 96 -1.32 -8.45 -43.86
C GLU A 96 -2.24 -8.96 -42.74
N LYS A 97 -3.42 -9.49 -43.08
CA LYS A 97 -4.34 -10.09 -42.10
C LYS A 97 -3.69 -11.21 -41.29
N VAL A 98 -2.91 -12.09 -41.94
CA VAL A 98 -2.18 -13.16 -41.26
C VAL A 98 -1.10 -12.60 -40.32
N GLN A 99 -0.36 -11.57 -40.73
CA GLN A 99 0.66 -10.95 -39.87
C GLN A 99 0.04 -10.23 -38.67
N ILE A 100 -1.03 -9.46 -38.89
CA ILE A 100 -1.77 -8.79 -37.82
C ILE A 100 -2.32 -9.82 -36.83
N ALA A 101 -2.87 -10.95 -37.31
CA ALA A 101 -3.35 -12.01 -36.44
C ALA A 101 -2.22 -12.63 -35.58
N LYS A 102 -1.04 -12.86 -36.16
CA LYS A 102 0.14 -13.34 -35.41
C LYS A 102 0.59 -12.33 -34.34
N ILE A 103 0.62 -11.04 -34.67
CA ILE A 103 0.96 -9.97 -33.72
C ILE A 103 -0.06 -9.96 -32.59
N ARG A 104 -1.36 -9.89 -32.89
CA ARG A 104 -2.43 -9.89 -31.89
C ARG A 104 -2.37 -11.10 -30.97
N LYS A 105 -2.12 -12.29 -31.51
CA LYS A 105 -1.97 -13.52 -30.71
C LYS A 105 -0.82 -13.39 -29.71
N ARG A 106 0.38 -13.01 -30.16
CA ARG A 106 1.56 -12.85 -29.28
C ARG A 106 1.33 -11.82 -28.18
N HIS A 107 0.75 -10.67 -28.52
CA HIS A 107 0.44 -9.64 -27.52
C HIS A 107 -0.68 -10.06 -26.56
N GLY A 108 -1.67 -10.81 -27.04
CA GLY A 108 -2.71 -11.40 -26.19
C GLY A 108 -2.13 -12.34 -25.15
N GLU A 109 -1.26 -13.26 -25.57
CA GLU A 109 -0.56 -14.20 -24.67
C GLU A 109 0.31 -13.47 -23.64
N LEU A 110 1.07 -12.46 -24.07
CA LEU A 110 1.90 -11.64 -23.18
C LEU A 110 1.05 -10.88 -22.15
N LEU A 111 -0.05 -10.27 -22.58
CA LEU A 111 -0.95 -9.54 -21.68
C LEU A 111 -1.61 -10.49 -20.68
N SER A 112 -2.05 -11.67 -21.12
CA SER A 112 -2.58 -12.70 -20.21
C SER A 112 -1.55 -13.13 -19.17
N SER A 113 -0.30 -13.33 -19.57
CA SER A 113 0.79 -13.67 -18.64
C SER A 113 1.06 -12.53 -17.64
N LEU A 114 1.08 -11.29 -18.10
CA LEU A 114 1.28 -10.11 -17.23
C LEU A 114 0.17 -9.98 -16.19
N ILE A 115 -1.10 -10.10 -16.61
CA ILE A 115 -2.25 -10.04 -15.72
C ILE A 115 -2.23 -11.19 -14.70
N ALA A 116 -1.88 -12.41 -15.14
CA ALA A 116 -1.76 -13.54 -14.24
C ALA A 116 -0.68 -13.30 -13.18
N TRP A 117 0.48 -12.80 -13.57
CA TRP A 117 1.56 -12.45 -12.65
C TRP A 117 1.16 -11.34 -11.68
N GLU A 118 0.49 -10.28 -12.16
CA GLU A 118 0.00 -9.19 -11.31
C GLU A 118 -1.00 -9.71 -10.26
N ASN A 119 -1.94 -10.55 -10.69
CA ASN A 119 -2.93 -11.16 -9.80
C ASN A 119 -2.28 -12.06 -8.75
N GLU A 120 -1.28 -12.85 -9.15
CA GLU A 120 -0.50 -13.69 -8.23
C GLU A 120 0.21 -12.83 -7.17
N LYS A 121 0.88 -11.75 -7.57
CA LYS A 121 1.54 -10.84 -6.61
C LYS A 121 0.54 -10.17 -5.67
N LYS A 122 -0.61 -9.73 -6.18
CA LYS A 122 -1.70 -9.19 -5.37
C LYS A 122 -2.24 -10.23 -4.38
N MET A 123 -2.41 -11.48 -4.81
CA MET A 123 -2.88 -12.57 -3.95
C MET A 123 -1.87 -12.85 -2.83
N MET A 124 -0.59 -12.96 -3.16
CA MET A 124 0.48 -13.17 -2.17
C MET A 124 0.53 -12.04 -1.13
N ALA A 125 0.41 -10.78 -1.56
CA ALA A 125 0.36 -9.63 -0.66
C ALA A 125 -0.86 -9.69 0.28
N LYS A 126 -2.05 -10.00 -0.24
CA LYS A 126 -3.28 -10.18 0.56
C LYS A 126 -3.13 -11.31 1.57
N GLN A 127 -2.60 -12.45 1.15
CA GLN A 127 -2.41 -13.61 2.01
C GLN A 127 -1.42 -13.30 3.14
N GLN A 128 -0.34 -12.58 2.85
CA GLN A 128 0.64 -12.19 3.86
C GLN A 128 0.07 -11.23 4.89
N MET A 129 -0.76 -10.27 4.45
CA MET A 129 -1.47 -9.35 5.34
C MET A 129 -2.42 -10.13 6.27
N GLU A 130 -3.21 -11.05 5.73
CA GLU A 130 -4.16 -11.85 6.52
C GLU A 130 -3.46 -12.76 7.53
N ARG A 131 -2.33 -13.38 7.14
CA ARG A 131 -1.50 -14.15 8.09
C ARG A 131 -1.02 -13.30 9.26
N ARG A 132 -0.53 -12.07 9.01
CA ARG A 132 -0.08 -11.15 10.07
C ARG A 132 -1.23 -10.74 10.98
N LYS A 133 -2.40 -10.41 10.41
CA LYS A 133 -3.61 -10.08 11.16
C LYS A 133 -4.02 -11.22 12.10
N ASN A 134 -4.06 -12.45 11.60
CA ASN A 134 -4.42 -13.64 12.38
C ASN A 134 -3.41 -13.91 13.52
N GLN A 135 -2.12 -13.71 13.27
CA GLN A 135 -1.09 -13.83 14.31
C GLN A 135 -1.26 -12.79 15.42
N LEU A 136 -1.55 -11.54 15.06
CA LEU A 136 -1.80 -10.46 16.02
C LEU A 136 -3.06 -10.73 16.85
N GLU A 137 -4.15 -11.16 16.20
CA GLU A 137 -5.39 -11.51 16.89
C GLU A 137 -5.18 -12.66 17.90
N LEU A 138 -4.44 -13.69 17.49
CA LEU A 138 -4.09 -14.80 18.38
C LEU A 138 -3.22 -14.36 19.55
N ALA A 139 -2.24 -13.48 19.31
CA ALA A 139 -1.40 -12.91 20.36
C ALA A 139 -2.23 -12.07 21.35
N MET A 140 -3.15 -11.25 20.84
CA MET A 140 -4.05 -10.44 21.66
C MET A 140 -4.96 -11.33 22.52
N LYS A 141 -5.55 -12.38 21.96
CA LYS A 141 -6.38 -13.35 22.70
C LYS A 141 -5.59 -14.03 23.83
N ARG A 142 -4.37 -14.48 23.55
CA ARG A 142 -3.48 -15.09 24.55
C ARG A 142 -3.12 -14.11 25.67
N ASN A 143 -2.77 -12.87 25.31
CA ASN A 143 -2.45 -11.84 26.29
C ASN A 143 -3.65 -11.51 27.19
N LEU A 144 -4.84 -11.37 26.61
CA LEU A 144 -6.08 -11.13 27.34
C LEU A 144 -6.41 -12.28 28.30
N GLN A 145 -6.26 -13.53 27.86
CA GLN A 145 -6.48 -14.69 28.73
C GLN A 145 -5.49 -14.70 29.89
N HIS A 146 -4.22 -14.43 29.63
CA HIS A 146 -3.19 -14.34 30.66
C HIS A 146 -3.48 -13.22 31.67
N TYR A 147 -3.95 -12.06 31.20
CA TYR A 147 -4.39 -10.97 32.07
C TYR A 147 -5.57 -11.39 32.96
N LYS A 148 -6.60 -12.02 32.39
CA LYS A 148 -7.74 -12.56 33.15
C LYS A 148 -7.31 -13.58 34.20
N ASN A 149 -6.40 -14.49 33.85
CA ASN A 149 -5.85 -15.48 34.78
C ASN A 149 -5.09 -14.81 35.94
N LYS A 150 -4.31 -13.76 35.66
CA LYS A 150 -3.62 -12.98 36.69
C LYS A 150 -4.60 -12.34 37.66
N LEU A 151 -5.66 -11.70 37.15
CA LEU A 151 -6.70 -11.12 38.00
C LEU A 151 -7.38 -12.18 38.87
N ALA A 152 -7.79 -13.30 38.28
CA ALA A 152 -8.42 -14.40 39.02
C ALA A 152 -7.50 -14.95 40.13
N ARG A 153 -6.19 -15.05 39.88
CA ARG A 153 -5.22 -15.47 40.90
C ARG A 153 -5.10 -14.45 42.03
N ILE A 154 -5.02 -13.15 41.70
CA ILE A 154 -4.98 -12.07 42.70
C ILE A 154 -6.24 -12.11 43.56
N ASP A 155 -7.42 -12.23 42.93
CA ASP A 155 -8.70 -12.30 43.62
C ASP A 155 -8.79 -13.51 44.54
N HIS A 156 -8.31 -14.68 44.10
CA HIS A 156 -8.26 -15.89 44.92
C HIS A 156 -7.41 -15.67 46.18
N ILE A 157 -6.16 -15.21 46.00
CA ILE A 157 -5.23 -14.97 47.12
C ILE A 157 -5.81 -13.92 48.08
N ALA A 158 -6.40 -12.85 47.55
CA ALA A 158 -6.99 -11.80 48.37
C ALA A 158 -8.23 -12.30 49.14
N LYS A 159 -9.06 -13.15 48.52
CA LYS A 159 -10.20 -13.77 49.20
C LYS A 159 -9.72 -14.69 50.32
N GLU A 160 -8.75 -15.55 50.05
CA GLU A 160 -8.18 -16.45 51.04
C GLU A 160 -7.57 -15.68 52.22
N ALA A 161 -6.78 -14.65 51.96
CA ALA A 161 -6.19 -13.81 53.00
C ALA A 161 -7.25 -13.12 53.87
N ARG A 162 -8.34 -12.60 53.27
CA ARG A 162 -9.45 -12.01 54.02
C ARG A 162 -10.18 -13.04 54.87
N THR A 163 -10.41 -14.24 54.36
CA THR A 163 -11.04 -15.33 55.11
C THR A 163 -10.18 -15.71 56.32
N GLN A 164 -8.88 -15.93 56.12
CA GLN A 164 -7.96 -16.26 57.22
C GLN A 164 -7.89 -15.17 58.28
N ALA A 165 -7.86 -13.90 57.88
CA ALA A 165 -7.87 -12.76 58.80
C ALA A 165 -9.18 -12.71 59.63
N GLU A 166 -10.32 -12.97 58.99
CA GLU A 166 -11.62 -12.99 59.64
C GLU A 166 -11.78 -14.18 60.59
N GLU A 167 -11.28 -15.37 60.23
CA GLU A 167 -11.22 -16.54 61.12
C GLU A 167 -10.38 -16.27 62.37
N LYS A 168 -9.21 -15.64 62.19
CA LYS A 168 -8.35 -15.24 63.30
C LYS A 168 -9.04 -14.22 64.22
N ARG A 169 -9.69 -13.20 63.65
CA ARG A 169 -10.49 -12.23 64.42
C ARG A 169 -11.57 -12.91 65.24
N ARG A 170 -12.35 -13.82 64.63
CA ARG A 170 -13.42 -14.57 65.31
C ARG A 170 -12.89 -15.46 66.44
N TYR A 171 -11.73 -16.08 66.26
CA TYR A 171 -11.07 -16.88 67.28
C TYR A 171 -10.62 -16.02 68.48
N GLU A 172 -9.97 -14.90 68.23
CA GLU A 172 -9.55 -13.98 69.30
C GLU A 172 -10.76 -13.42 70.06
N GLU A 173 -11.83 -13.04 69.33
CA GLU A 173 -13.09 -12.59 69.93
C GLU A 173 -13.78 -13.68 70.75
N SER A 174 -13.70 -14.96 70.34
CA SER A 174 -14.32 -16.05 71.10
C SER A 174 -13.59 -16.30 72.42
N ILE A 175 -12.24 -16.22 72.44
CA ILE A 175 -11.44 -16.31 73.67
C ILE A 175 -11.83 -15.18 74.64
N VAL A 176 -11.93 -13.95 74.15
CA VAL A 176 -12.33 -12.80 74.98
C VAL A 176 -13.75 -12.97 75.52
N ARG A 177 -14.67 -13.46 74.68
CA ARG A 177 -16.06 -13.71 75.07
C ARG A 177 -16.18 -14.82 76.12
N GLU A 178 -15.41 -15.89 75.99
CA GLU A 178 -15.34 -16.98 76.97
C GLU A 178 -14.83 -16.46 78.33
N LYS A 179 -13.74 -15.70 78.34
CA LYS A 179 -13.22 -15.04 79.56
C LYS A 179 -14.27 -14.12 80.20
N SER A 180 -14.94 -13.31 79.39
CA SER A 180 -16.02 -12.43 79.85
C SER A 180 -17.17 -13.22 80.48
N ASN A 181 -17.60 -14.32 79.85
CA ASN A 181 -18.64 -15.19 80.39
C ASN A 181 -18.24 -15.83 81.72
N LYS A 182 -16.98 -16.28 81.86
CA LYS A 182 -16.45 -16.82 83.12
C LYS A 182 -16.46 -15.80 84.26
N ILE A 183 -16.13 -14.54 83.97
CA ILE A 183 -16.20 -13.45 84.95
C ILE A 183 -17.67 -13.21 85.36
N ARG A 184 -18.61 -13.18 84.40
CA ARG A 184 -20.04 -13.02 84.71
C ARG A 184 -20.60 -14.16 85.57
N SER A 185 -20.16 -15.40 85.35
CA SER A 185 -20.64 -16.56 86.12
C SER A 185 -19.99 -16.69 87.50
N THR A 186 -18.71 -16.35 87.65
CA THR A 186 -17.95 -16.55 88.90
C THR A 186 -17.89 -15.28 89.76
N GLY A 187 -18.12 -14.11 89.17
CA GLY A 187 -18.00 -12.80 89.84
C GLY A 187 -16.57 -12.33 90.10
N THR A 188 -15.56 -13.14 89.78
CA THR A 188 -14.13 -12.82 90.00
C THR A 188 -13.53 -12.21 88.74
N GLY A 189 -13.14 -10.94 88.82
CA GLY A 189 -12.45 -10.24 87.74
C GLY A 189 -10.99 -10.70 87.56
N PRO A 190 -10.34 -10.31 86.45
CA PRO A 190 -8.92 -10.60 86.25
C PRO A 190 -8.08 -9.98 87.37
N VAL A 191 -7.29 -10.81 88.06
CA VAL A 191 -6.43 -10.37 89.15
C VAL A 191 -5.17 -9.71 88.55
N THR A 192 -5.14 -8.38 88.56
CA THR A 192 -3.94 -7.60 88.21
C THR A 192 -3.13 -7.34 89.48
N CYS A 193 -1.93 -7.94 89.65
CA CYS A 193 -0.98 -7.48 90.67
C CYS A 193 -0.42 -6.13 90.22
N PHE A 194 -0.85 -5.07 90.92
CA PHE A 194 -0.22 -3.76 90.89
C PHE A 194 0.89 -3.78 91.94
N CYS A 195 2.04 -4.27 91.55
CA CYS A 195 3.22 -4.28 92.41
C CYS A 195 4.11 -3.12 91.93
N PHE A 196 4.12 -2.03 92.73
CA PHE A 196 4.84 -0.77 92.52
C PHE A 196 6.31 -0.86 92.93
#